data_AF-A0A9E4HTW1-F1
#
_entry.id   AF-A0A9E4HTW1-F1
#
_cell.length_a   1.000
_cell.length_b   1.000
_cell.length_c   1.000
_cell.angle_alpha   90.00
_cell.angle_beta   90.00
_cell.angle_gamma   90.00
#
_symmetry.space_group_name_H-M   'P 1'
#
loop_
_entity.id
_entity.type
_entity.pdbx_description
1 polymer ?
#
loop_
_entity_poly.entity_id
_entity_poly.type
_entity_poly.pdbx_seq_one_letter_code
_entity_poly.pdbx_strand_id
1 'polypeptide(L)' 'MRTGDSYVESLRDGRNVILDGEHVDDVATHPAFADAARSVARLYDFSADPANREVMTYESPTSGEPVNLSWL' A
#
# COMPACT_ATOMS: atom_id res chain seq x y z
N MET A 1 9.82 -0.80 6.27
CA MET A 1 8.38 -0.53 6.09
C MET A 1 8.11 -0.22 4.64
N ARG A 2 6.98 -0.65 4.07
CA ARG A 2 6.58 -0.25 2.71
C ARG A 2 6.12 1.20 2.70
N THR A 3 6.56 1.99 1.71
CA THR A 3 6.11 3.36 1.44
C THR A 3 4.89 3.38 0.52
N GLY A 4 4.21 4.52 0.43
CA GLY A 4 3.11 4.75 -0.50
C GLY A 4 3.52 4.51 -1.95
N ASP A 5 4.68 5.01 -2.36
CA ASP A 5 5.23 4.78 -3.71
C ASP A 5 5.47 3.30 -3.99
N SER A 6 6.06 2.56 -3.03
CA SER A 6 6.26 1.13 -3.17
C SER A 6 4.94 0.35 -3.22
N TYR A 7 3.90 0.81 -2.53
CA TYR A 7 2.55 0.28 -2.67
C TYR A 7 1.97 0.55 -4.06
N VAL A 8 2.04 1.78 -4.55
CA VAL A 8 1.53 2.15 -5.89
C VAL A 8 2.22 1.35 -6.98
N GLU A 9 3.54 1.19 -6.91
CA GLU A 9 4.28 0.36 -7.87
C GLU A 9 3.85 -1.10 -7.79
N SER A 10 3.57 -1.62 -6.59
CA SER A 10 3.04 -2.99 -6.43
C SER A 10 1.65 -3.19 -7.04
N LEU A 11 0.93 -2.12 -7.40
CA LEU A 11 -0.33 -2.22 -8.12
C LEU A 11 -0.15 -2.50 -9.62
N ARG A 12 1.04 -2.24 -10.17
CA ARG A 12 1.40 -2.52 -11.57
C ARG A 12 1.85 -3.98 -11.71
N ASP A 13 0.96 -4.88 -11.34
CA ASP A 13 1.14 -6.32 -11.52
C ASP A 13 0.22 -6.84 -12.64
N GLY A 14 0.24 -8.15 -12.88
CA GLY A 14 -0.60 -8.79 -13.89
C GLY A 14 -2.05 -9.03 -13.44
N ARG A 15 -2.62 -8.21 -12.54
CA ARG A 15 -4.01 -8.36 -12.11
C ARG A 15 -4.97 -8.17 -13.28
N ASN A 16 -6.03 -8.98 -13.28
CA ASN A 16 -7.11 -8.87 -14.25
C ASN A 16 -8.28 -8.13 -13.60
N VAL A 17 -8.45 -6.85 -13.94
CA VAL A 17 -9.52 -5.99 -13.41
C VAL A 17 -10.43 -5.61 -14.56
N ILE A 18 -11.72 -5.93 -14.42
CA ILE A 18 -12.75 -5.61 -15.41
C ILE A 18 -13.71 -4.58 -14.81
N LEU A 19 -13.95 -3.48 -15.52
CA LEU A 19 -14.91 -2.44 -15.15
C LEU A 19 -15.77 -2.12 -16.37
N ASP A 20 -17.10 -2.15 -16.21
CA ASP A 20 -18.07 -1.88 -17.28
C ASP A 20 -17.84 -2.68 -18.58
N GLY A 21 -17.29 -3.90 -18.43
CA GLY A 21 -17.00 -4.81 -19.54
C GLY A 21 -15.63 -4.60 -20.20
N GLU A 22 -14.85 -3.60 -19.76
CA GLU A 22 -13.51 -3.30 -20.28
C GLU A 22 -12.41 -3.72 -19.30
N HIS A 23 -11.25 -4.10 -19.83
CA HIS A 23 -10.07 -4.38 -19.04
C HIS A 23 -9.40 -3.09 -18.57
N VAL A 24 -9.03 -3.04 -17.29
CA VAL A 24 -8.33 -1.92 -16.67
C VAL A 24 -6.85 -2.25 -16.60
N ASP A 25 -6.06 -1.61 -17.46
CA ASP A 25 -4.62 -1.88 -17.59
C ASP A 25 -3.80 -1.40 -16.40
N ASP A 26 -4.18 -0.28 -15.76
CA ASP A 26 -3.48 0.27 -14.60
C ASP A 26 -4.45 0.88 -13.59
N VAL A 27 -4.67 0.17 -12.49
CA VAL A 27 -5.55 0.63 -11.41
C VAL A 27 -4.99 1.82 -10.62
N ALA A 28 -3.68 2.06 -10.67
CA ALA A 28 -3.09 3.19 -9.96
C ALA A 28 -3.40 4.53 -10.64
N THR A 29 -3.68 4.51 -11.95
CA THR A 29 -3.94 5.71 -12.75
C THR A 29 -5.38 5.77 -13.27
N HIS A 30 -6.11 4.65 -13.30
CA HIS A 30 -7.49 4.60 -13.76
C HIS A 30 -8.41 5.48 -12.88
N PRO A 31 -9.25 6.37 -13.46
CA PRO A 31 -10.07 7.33 -12.71
C PRO A 31 -10.98 6.72 -11.64
N ALA A 32 -11.49 5.51 -11.87
CA ALA A 32 -12.34 4.81 -10.91
C ALA A 32 -11.61 4.36 -9.63
N PHE A 33 -10.27 4.26 -9.66
CA PHE A 33 -9.49 3.65 -8.57
C PHE A 33 -8.35 4.54 -8.05
N ALA A 34 -7.87 5.49 -8.86
CA ALA A 34 -6.68 6.28 -8.54
C ALA A 34 -6.76 7.00 -7.18
N ASP A 35 -7.92 7.54 -6.81
CA ASP A 35 -8.09 8.22 -5.52
C ASP A 35 -8.14 7.26 -4.32
N ALA A 36 -8.70 6.07 -4.52
CA ALA A 36 -8.68 5.01 -3.51
C ALA A 36 -7.24 4.49 -3.33
N ALA A 37 -6.53 4.21 -4.42
CA ALA A 37 -5.13 3.83 -4.40
C ALA A 37 -4.27 4.89 -3.71
N ARG A 38 -4.44 6.17 -4.03
CA ARG A 38 -3.72 7.27 -3.35
C ARG A 38 -4.04 7.34 -1.86
N SER A 39 -5.28 7.04 -1.46
CA SER A 39 -5.67 7.04 -0.05
C SER A 39 -5.00 5.92 0.73
N VAL A 40 -4.87 4.74 0.15
CA VAL A 40 -4.12 3.62 0.74
C VAL A 40 -2.62 3.90 0.75
N ALA A 41 -2.07 4.52 -0.30
CA ALA A 41 -0.66 4.94 -0.35
C ALA A 41 -0.30 5.86 0.83
N ARG A 42 -1.17 6.83 1.17
CA ARG A 42 -0.97 7.71 2.33
C ARG A 42 -0.91 6.96 3.66
N LEU A 43 -1.61 5.82 3.81
CA LEU A 43 -1.51 5.00 5.02
C LEU A 43 -0.14 4.30 5.11
N TYR A 44 0.40 3.86 3.97
CA TYR A 44 1.77 3.32 3.92
C TYR A 44 2.80 4.39 4.26
N ASP A 45 2.67 5.60 3.70
CA ASP A 45 3.56 6.72 4.04
C ASP A 45 3.48 7.07 5.53
N PHE A 46 2.26 7.16 6.07
CA PHE A 46 2.07 7.43 7.50
C PHE A 46 2.74 6.36 8.38
N SER A 47 2.63 5.09 7.99
CA SER A 47 3.27 3.99 8.72
C SER A 47 4.80 3.96 8.56
N ALA A 48 5.30 4.39 7.40
CA ALA A 48 6.73 4.41 7.09
C ALA A 48 7.46 5.63 7.65
N ASP A 49 6.74 6.70 8.00
CA ASP A 49 7.28 7.90 8.62
C ASP A 49 8.01 7.55 9.94
N PRO A 50 9.31 7.86 10.06
CA PRO A 50 10.06 7.65 11.30
C PRO A 50 9.40 8.25 12.54
N ALA A 51 8.66 9.36 12.40
CA ALA A 51 7.96 10.00 13.51
C ALA A 51 6.82 9.13 14.08
N ASN A 52 6.27 8.20 13.29
CA ASN A 52 5.18 7.32 13.70
C ASN A 52 5.63 5.91 14.05
N ARG A 53 6.94 5.62 13.97
CA ARG A 53 7.47 4.26 14.10
C ARG A 53 7.05 3.56 15.39
N GLU A 54 7.06 4.27 16.52
CA GLU A 54 6.69 3.70 17.82
C GLU A 54 5.21 3.34 17.92
N VAL A 55 4.33 4.10 17.25
CA VAL A 55 2.87 3.94 17.33
C VAL A 55 2.26 3.17 16.16
N MET A 56 3.05 2.88 15.11
CA MET A 56 2.61 2.17 13.90
C MET A 56 3.30 0.83 13.70
N THR A 57 4.31 0.49 14.49
CA THR A 57 5.11 -0.73 14.29
C THR A 57 5.36 -1.50 15.56
N TYR A 58 5.60 -2.80 15.42
CA TYR A 58 6.12 -3.68 16.48
C TYR A 58 7.29 -4.50 15.93
N GLU A 59 8.12 -5.01 16.82
CA GLU A 59 9.23 -5.89 16.46
C GLU A 59 8.69 -7.29 16.12
N SER A 60 8.97 -7.75 14.90
CA SER A 60 8.58 -9.10 14.47
C SER A 60 9.27 -10.16 15.33
N PRO A 61 8.54 -11.11 15.94
CA PRO A 61 9.15 -12.16 16.77
C PRO A 61 9.98 -13.16 15.96
N THR A 62 9.81 -13.20 14.64
CA THR A 62 10.51 -14.13 13.74
C THR A 62 11.68 -13.51 13.00
N SER A 63 11.66 -12.19 12.77
CA SER A 63 12.70 -11.50 11.98
C SER A 63 13.44 -10.40 12.72
N GLY A 64 12.93 -9.90 13.85
CA GLY A 64 13.46 -8.72 14.54
C GLY A 64 13.23 -7.40 13.78
N GLU A 65 12.66 -7.44 12.59
CA GLU A 65 12.38 -6.26 11.79
C GLU A 65 11.06 -5.59 12.21
N PRO A 66 10.94 -4.26 12.06
CA PRO A 66 9.69 -3.55 12.32
C PRO A 66 8.60 -3.94 11.32
N VAL A 67 7.48 -4.42 11.83
CA VAL A 67 6.29 -4.77 11.07
C VAL A 67 5.15 -3.84 11.47
N ASN A 68 4.27 -3.50 10.53
CA ASN A 68 3.13 -2.64 10.81
C ASN A 68 2.20 -3.30 11.86
N LEU A 69 1.69 -2.52 12.81
CA LEU A 69 0.78 -3.02 13.86
C LEU A 69 -0.51 -3.64 13.34
N SER A 70 -0.95 -3.34 12.11
CA SER A 70 -2.10 -4.01 11.49
C SER A 70 -1.92 -5.52 11.30
N TRP A 71 -0.70 -6.04 11.48
CA TRP A 71 -0.37 -7.46 11.36
C TRP A 71 -0.15 -8.16 12.71
N LEU A 72 -0.27 -7.45 13.82
CA LEU A 72 -0.26 -8.03 15.17
C LEU A 72 -1.59 -8.74 15.46
#